data_AF-A0A3C0G4T4-F1
#
_entry.id   AF-A0A3C0G4T4-F1
#
_cell.length_a   1.000
_cell.length_b   1.000
_cell.length_c   1.000
_cell.angle_alpha   90.00
_cell.angle_beta   90.00
_cell.angle_gamma   90.00
#
_symmetry.space_group_name_H-M   'P 1'
#
loop_
_entity.id
_entity.type
_entity.pdbx_description
1 polymer ?
#
loop_
_entity_poly.entity_id
_entity_poly.type
_entity_poly.pdbx_seq_one_letter_code
_entity_poly.pdbx_strand_id
1 'polypeptide(L)'
;LPLNINMLKINFTCSKYKRWPKVKIFVDGDLLEEVHFSQINEEVHMPLSLLDGEHILEIEHFDKTNNDTQYHNGKILQDTKFEITNINILDYDIPYTPLLNCNFIPEWSKLTKPKNFAEELRQSRVIGPNGMWTFKFATPIEDWIINQRRKLNNLHNVVTYESYEVDAFSVIDYQMTDEDRQLIKDIKELIK
;
A
#
# COMPACT_ATOMS: atom_id res chain seq x y z
N LEU A 1 23.67 23.47 18.30
CA LEU A 1 22.76 23.16 17.19
C LEU A 1 21.70 22.23 17.75
N PRO A 2 20.39 22.46 17.54
CA PRO A 2 19.42 21.46 17.91
C PRO A 2 19.75 20.18 17.14
N LEU A 3 19.87 19.05 17.83
CA LEU A 3 19.96 17.75 17.18
C LEU A 3 18.73 17.62 16.30
N ASN A 4 18.93 17.58 14.97
CA ASN A 4 17.86 17.23 14.07
C ASN A 4 17.54 15.78 14.38
N ILE A 5 16.47 15.55 15.14
CA ILE A 5 16.05 14.20 15.48
C ILE A 5 15.47 13.63 14.21
N ASN A 6 16.16 12.64 13.66
CA ASN A 6 15.68 11.84 12.56
C ASN A 6 14.35 11.18 12.96
N MET A 7 13.31 11.34 12.13
CA MET A 7 11.96 10.87 12.44
C MET A 7 11.45 9.86 11.41
N LEU A 8 10.64 8.93 11.88
CA LEU A 8 9.66 8.16 11.10
C LEU A 8 8.30 8.84 11.27
N LYS A 9 7.61 9.13 10.15
CA LYS A 9 6.23 9.62 10.17
C LYS A 9 5.35 8.71 9.32
N ILE A 10 4.21 8.31 9.87
CA ILE A 10 3.25 7.46 9.15
C ILE A 10 1.87 8.07 9.27
N ASN A 11 1.22 8.24 8.12
CA ASN A 11 -0.14 8.75 8.04
C ASN A 11 -1.10 7.58 7.82
N PHE A 12 -2.18 7.59 8.59
CA PHE A 12 -3.22 6.58 8.54
C PHE A 12 -4.59 7.21 8.27
N THR A 13 -5.38 6.54 7.44
CA THR A 13 -6.84 6.76 7.37
C THR A 13 -7.55 5.58 8.03
N CYS A 14 -8.24 5.84 9.13
CA CYS A 14 -8.90 4.84 9.96
C CYS A 14 -10.41 4.79 9.69
N SER A 15 -10.93 3.57 9.58
CA SER A 15 -12.37 3.29 9.57
C SER A 15 -12.75 2.63 10.90
N LYS A 16 -13.70 3.22 11.62
CA LYS A 16 -14.27 2.67 12.85
C LYS A 16 -15.65 2.07 12.57
N TYR A 17 -15.83 0.80 12.94
CA TYR A 17 -17.16 0.23 13.13
C TYR A 17 -17.59 0.33 14.59
N LYS A 18 -17.04 -0.51 15.47
CA LYS A 18 -17.31 -0.45 16.92
C LYS A 18 -16.17 0.19 17.70
N ARG A 19 -14.94 -0.19 17.37
CA ARG A 19 -13.70 0.33 17.97
C ARG A 19 -12.79 0.89 16.90
N TRP A 20 -11.92 1.81 17.29
CA TRP A 20 -10.82 2.25 16.43
C TRP A 20 -9.79 1.13 16.29
N PRO A 21 -9.05 1.06 15.17
CA PRO A 21 -7.96 0.11 15.01
C PRO A 21 -6.83 0.42 16.00
N LYS A 22 -6.00 -0.58 16.27
CA LYS A 22 -4.78 -0.44 17.09
C LYS A 22 -3.59 -1.00 16.33
N VAL A 23 -2.46 -0.33 16.39
CA VAL A 23 -1.25 -0.78 15.71
C VAL A 23 -0.03 -0.78 16.61
N LYS A 24 0.89 -1.72 16.35
CA LYS A 24 2.26 -1.65 16.84
C LYS A 24 3.19 -1.43 15.66
N ILE A 25 4.15 -0.56 15.81
CA ILE A 25 5.09 -0.18 14.75
C ILE A 25 6.48 -0.63 15.16
N PHE A 26 7.14 -1.37 14.29
CA PHE A 26 8.48 -1.90 14.51
C PHE A 26 9.42 -1.52 13.37
N VAL A 27 10.71 -1.41 13.69
CA VAL A 27 11.76 -1.41 12.67
C VAL A 27 12.79 -2.47 13.05
N ASP A 28 13.10 -3.37 12.13
CA ASP A 28 14.01 -4.50 12.34
C ASP A 28 13.65 -5.37 13.57
N GLY A 29 12.35 -5.50 13.85
CA GLY A 29 11.82 -6.23 15.01
C GLY A 29 11.77 -5.43 16.32
N ASP A 30 12.38 -4.24 16.39
CA ASP A 30 12.32 -3.39 17.57
C ASP A 30 11.03 -2.57 17.60
N LEU A 31 10.25 -2.69 18.68
CA LEU A 31 9.02 -1.93 18.89
C LEU A 31 9.35 -0.46 19.10
N LEU A 32 8.87 0.41 18.21
CA LEU A 32 8.99 1.85 18.32
C LEU A 32 7.81 2.48 19.04
N GLU A 33 6.58 2.04 18.73
CA GLU A 33 5.36 2.65 19.28
C GLU A 33 4.17 1.69 19.27
N GLU A 34 3.28 1.83 20.26
CA GLU A 34 1.95 1.20 20.29
C GLU A 34 0.87 2.28 20.21
N VAL A 35 0.12 2.31 19.11
CA VAL A 35 -0.84 3.37 18.81
C VAL A 35 -2.27 2.85 18.93
N HIS A 36 -3.07 3.57 19.72
CA HIS A 36 -4.51 3.34 19.85
C HIS A 36 -5.22 4.49 19.17
N PHE A 37 -5.66 4.28 17.93
CA PHE A 37 -6.28 5.35 17.15
C PHE A 37 -7.56 5.86 17.79
N SER A 38 -7.88 7.12 17.52
CA SER A 38 -9.00 7.85 18.11
C SER A 38 -9.79 8.69 17.11
N GLN A 39 -9.26 8.88 15.91
CA GLN A 39 -9.82 9.71 14.84
C GLN A 39 -9.61 9.09 13.44
N ILE A 40 -10.26 9.68 12.44
CA ILE A 40 -10.24 9.20 11.05
C ILE A 40 -8.85 9.36 10.44
N ASN A 41 -8.21 10.51 10.64
CA ASN A 41 -6.86 10.74 10.11
C ASN A 41 -5.90 10.82 11.29
N GLU A 42 -4.91 9.95 11.31
CA GLU A 42 -3.91 9.87 12.38
C GLU A 42 -2.53 10.01 11.77
N GLU A 43 -1.67 10.76 12.45
CA GLU A 43 -0.27 10.96 12.08
C GLU A 43 0.58 10.55 13.28
N VAL A 44 1.46 9.58 13.07
CA VAL A 44 2.32 9.02 14.11
C VAL A 44 3.75 9.42 13.84
N HIS A 45 4.41 10.04 14.82
CA HIS A 45 5.79 10.51 14.75
C HIS A 45 6.64 9.75 15.76
N MET A 46 7.71 9.12 15.31
CA MET A 46 8.62 8.36 16.17
C MET A 46 10.06 8.75 15.87
N PRO A 47 10.92 8.92 16.91
CA PRO A 47 12.34 9.09 16.68
C PRO A 47 12.90 7.81 16.05
N LEU A 48 13.78 7.98 15.06
CA LEU A 48 14.35 6.88 14.29
C LEU A 48 15.86 7.04 14.19
N SER A 49 16.59 6.01 14.62
CA SER A 49 18.04 5.93 14.46
C SER A 49 18.37 4.61 13.77
N LEU A 50 18.96 4.69 12.59
CA LEU A 50 19.30 3.55 11.77
C LEU A 50 20.77 3.59 11.39
N LEU A 51 21.37 2.41 11.32
CA LEU A 51 22.66 2.22 10.65
C LEU A 51 22.47 2.25 9.14
N ASP A 52 23.56 2.33 8.38
CA ASP A 52 23.50 2.13 6.92
C ASP A 52 23.20 0.65 6.62
N GLY A 53 22.27 0.37 5.71
CA GLY A 53 21.92 -1.00 5.34
C GLY A 53 20.47 -1.20 4.94
N GLU A 54 20.07 -2.47 4.83
CA GLU A 54 18.68 -2.86 4.59
C GLU A 54 17.91 -2.91 5.91
N HIS A 55 16.67 -2.41 5.87
CA HIS A 55 15.77 -2.34 7.01
C HIS A 55 14.38 -2.82 6.64
N ILE A 56 13.63 -3.23 7.66
CA ILE A 56 12.22 -3.63 7.53
C ILE A 56 11.38 -2.78 8.47
N LEU A 57 10.45 -2.01 7.89
CA LEU A 57 9.35 -1.39 8.63
C LEU A 57 8.21 -2.39 8.74
N GLU A 58 7.72 -2.62 9.96
CA GLU A 58 6.65 -3.55 10.25
C GLU A 58 5.52 -2.84 11.01
N ILE A 59 4.26 -3.11 10.63
CA ILE A 59 3.07 -2.54 11.27
C ILE A 59 2.10 -3.68 11.56
N GLU A 60 1.92 -3.99 12.85
CA GLU A 60 1.00 -5.02 13.30
C GLU A 60 -0.37 -4.41 13.56
N HIS A 61 -1.42 -4.90 12.92
CA HIS A 61 -2.80 -4.69 13.38
C HIS A 61 -3.12 -5.74 14.45
N PHE A 62 -3.51 -5.30 15.64
CA PHE A 62 -3.78 -6.21 16.76
C PHE A 62 -5.08 -5.89 17.50
N ASP A 63 -5.50 -6.82 18.36
CA ASP A 63 -6.68 -6.72 19.23
C ASP A 63 -8.04 -6.60 18.49
N LYS A 64 -8.07 -6.78 17.16
CA LYS A 64 -9.34 -6.93 16.43
C LYS A 64 -9.98 -8.26 16.78
N THR A 65 -11.29 -8.24 16.95
CA THR A 65 -12.13 -9.43 17.20
C THR A 65 -13.24 -9.52 16.15
N ASN A 66 -13.93 -10.67 16.09
CA ASN A 66 -15.10 -10.84 15.24
C ASN A 66 -16.22 -9.83 15.49
N ASN A 67 -16.25 -9.19 16.67
CA ASN A 67 -17.24 -8.16 16.98
C ASN A 67 -16.98 -6.84 16.25
N ASP A 68 -15.77 -6.65 15.72
CA ASP A 68 -15.32 -5.44 15.02
C ASP A 68 -15.48 -5.54 13.49
N THR A 69 -16.17 -6.57 13.00
CA THR A 69 -16.54 -6.75 11.59
C THR A 69 -17.99 -7.20 11.49
N GLN A 70 -18.77 -6.56 10.61
CA GLN A 70 -20.13 -6.97 10.31
C GLN A 70 -20.18 -7.66 8.94
N TYR A 71 -20.76 -8.86 8.90
CA TYR A 71 -20.99 -9.61 7.67
C TYR A 71 -22.48 -9.62 7.32
N HIS A 72 -22.79 -9.52 6.03
CA HIS A 72 -24.11 -9.75 5.47
C HIS A 72 -23.98 -10.59 4.19
N ASN A 73 -24.63 -11.75 4.14
CA ASN A 73 -24.55 -12.70 3.01
C ASN A 73 -23.11 -13.04 2.59
N GLY A 74 -22.22 -13.23 3.56
CA GLY A 74 -20.80 -13.56 3.32
C GLY A 74 -19.93 -12.39 2.84
N LYS A 75 -20.47 -11.18 2.72
CA LYS A 75 -19.73 -9.95 2.41
C LYS A 75 -19.52 -9.12 3.66
N ILE A 76 -18.37 -8.44 3.75
CA ILE A 76 -18.10 -7.45 4.80
C ILE A 76 -18.94 -6.21 4.49
N LEU A 77 -19.82 -5.83 5.41
CA LEU A 77 -20.66 -4.63 5.31
C LEU A 77 -20.01 -3.44 6.03
N GLN A 78 -19.46 -3.68 7.22
CA GLN A 78 -18.76 -2.69 8.03
C GLN A 78 -17.55 -3.33 8.69
N ASP A 79 -16.46 -2.58 8.83
CA ASP A 79 -15.20 -3.11 9.33
C ASP A 79 -14.38 -2.05 10.06
N THR A 80 -13.75 -2.45 11.17
CA THR A 80 -12.65 -1.69 11.77
C THR A 80 -11.36 -2.00 11.01
N LYS A 81 -10.81 -1.00 10.32
CA LYS A 81 -9.64 -1.15 9.44
C LYS A 81 -8.88 0.17 9.33
N PHE A 82 -7.66 0.14 8.82
CA PHE A 82 -6.91 1.34 8.48
C PHE A 82 -6.28 1.25 7.09
N GLU A 83 -5.91 2.40 6.55
CA GLU A 83 -5.09 2.53 5.35
C GLU A 83 -3.82 3.31 5.70
N ILE A 84 -2.66 2.80 5.29
CA ILE A 84 -1.39 3.53 5.38
C ILE A 84 -1.32 4.48 4.18
N THR A 85 -1.50 5.78 4.37
CA THR A 85 -1.64 6.78 3.28
C THR A 85 -0.34 7.48 2.91
N ASN A 86 0.59 7.63 3.85
CA ASN A 86 1.93 8.15 3.57
C ASN A 86 2.93 7.56 4.56
N ILE A 87 4.19 7.45 4.13
CA ILE A 87 5.33 7.11 5.00
C ILE A 87 6.43 8.11 4.68
N ASN A 88 7.00 8.72 5.72
CA ASN A 88 8.17 9.59 5.64
C ASN A 88 9.26 9.00 6.54
N ILE A 89 10.45 8.79 5.98
CA ILE A 89 11.59 8.17 6.69
C ILE A 89 12.78 9.13 6.59
N LEU A 90 13.30 9.58 7.74
CA LEU A 90 14.43 10.52 7.81
C LEU A 90 14.19 11.80 6.98
N ASP A 91 13.00 12.39 7.11
CA ASP A 91 12.51 13.56 6.36
C ASP A 91 12.22 13.35 4.87
N TYR A 92 12.37 12.12 4.34
CA TYR A 92 12.03 11.79 2.96
C TYR A 92 10.67 11.11 2.84
N ASP A 93 9.77 11.70 2.05
CA ASP A 93 8.53 11.04 1.65
C ASP A 93 8.84 9.85 0.73
N ILE A 94 8.35 8.68 1.13
CA ILE A 94 8.48 7.46 0.35
C ILE A 94 7.50 7.53 -0.83
N PRO A 95 7.99 7.50 -2.08
CA PRO A 95 7.11 7.55 -3.23
C PRO A 95 6.16 6.34 -3.27
N TYR A 96 5.06 6.46 -4.01
CA TYR A 96 4.09 5.37 -4.17
C TYR A 96 4.72 4.09 -4.73
N THR A 97 5.64 4.20 -5.69
CA THR A 97 6.19 3.02 -6.38
C THR A 97 6.90 2.04 -5.46
N PRO A 98 7.83 2.45 -4.56
CA PRO A 98 8.37 1.52 -3.57
C PRO A 98 7.33 0.83 -2.69
N LEU A 99 6.23 1.52 -2.34
CA LEU A 99 5.16 0.94 -1.53
C LEU A 99 4.44 -0.23 -2.23
N LEU A 100 4.60 -0.39 -3.55
CA LEU A 100 4.13 -1.57 -4.28
C LEU A 100 4.87 -2.86 -3.91
N ASN A 101 5.99 -2.77 -3.19
CA ASN A 101 6.72 -3.92 -2.68
C ASN A 101 6.35 -4.28 -1.23
N CYS A 102 5.33 -3.63 -0.66
CA CYS A 102 4.83 -4.01 0.65
C CYS A 102 4.10 -5.35 0.62
N ASN A 103 4.02 -5.96 1.79
CA ASN A 103 3.33 -7.23 1.98
C ASN A 103 2.55 -7.23 3.29
N PHE A 104 1.43 -7.95 3.33
CA PHE A 104 0.67 -8.18 4.55
C PHE A 104 0.36 -9.65 4.75
N ILE A 105 0.67 -10.16 5.94
CA ILE A 105 0.39 -11.53 6.37
C ILE A 105 -0.71 -11.47 7.43
N PRO A 106 -1.96 -11.90 7.12
CA PRO A 106 -3.07 -11.88 8.05
C PRO A 106 -2.93 -12.93 9.15
N GLU A 107 -3.39 -12.56 10.35
CA GLU A 107 -3.45 -13.39 11.54
C GLU A 107 -4.93 -13.65 11.89
N TRP A 108 -5.30 -14.93 12.03
CA TRP A 108 -6.69 -15.36 12.19
C TRP A 108 -6.98 -16.09 13.51
N SER A 109 -6.03 -16.24 14.44
CA SER A 109 -6.24 -16.98 15.70
C SER A 109 -7.42 -16.43 16.52
N LYS A 110 -7.72 -15.13 16.40
CA LYS A 110 -8.83 -14.45 17.08
C LYS A 110 -9.97 -14.02 16.14
N LEU A 111 -9.91 -14.40 14.86
CA LEU A 111 -10.82 -13.92 13.81
C LEU A 111 -11.33 -15.07 12.95
N THR A 112 -12.57 -14.96 12.47
CA THR A 112 -13.11 -15.91 11.51
C THR A 112 -12.50 -15.66 10.13
N LYS A 113 -11.66 -16.58 9.65
CA LYS A 113 -11.06 -16.51 8.31
C LYS A 113 -12.12 -16.64 7.21
N PRO A 114 -12.23 -15.69 6.26
CA PRO A 114 -13.09 -15.84 5.09
C PRO A 114 -12.66 -17.03 4.22
N LYS A 115 -13.64 -17.71 3.61
CA LYS A 115 -13.35 -18.77 2.62
C LYS A 115 -12.54 -18.16 1.47
N ASN A 116 -11.42 -18.79 1.12
CA ASN A 116 -10.50 -18.37 0.06
C ASN A 116 -9.75 -17.04 0.31
N PHE A 117 -9.62 -16.60 1.56
CA PHE A 117 -8.73 -15.47 1.85
C PHE A 117 -7.27 -15.88 1.66
N ALA A 118 -6.51 -15.08 0.90
CA ALA A 118 -5.10 -15.33 0.61
C ALA A 118 -4.26 -15.33 1.88
N GLU A 119 -3.23 -16.18 1.94
CA GLU A 119 -2.30 -16.22 3.07
C GLU A 119 -1.36 -15.02 3.10
N GLU A 120 -1.28 -14.30 1.99
CA GLU A 120 -0.42 -13.14 1.80
C GLU A 120 -1.14 -12.13 0.89
N LEU A 121 -1.15 -10.85 1.27
CA LEU A 121 -1.67 -9.74 0.46
C LEU A 121 -0.53 -8.81 0.06
N ARG A 122 -0.07 -8.95 -1.18
CA ARG A 122 0.94 -8.06 -1.75
C ARG A 122 0.35 -6.70 -2.07
N GLN A 123 1.16 -5.66 -1.93
CA GLN A 123 0.83 -4.28 -2.31
C GLN A 123 -0.39 -3.70 -1.58
N SER A 124 -0.85 -4.38 -0.51
CA SER A 124 -2.03 -3.95 0.23
C SER A 124 -1.64 -2.88 1.24
N ARG A 125 -2.28 -1.72 1.13
CA ARG A 125 -2.15 -0.62 2.09
C ARG A 125 -3.36 -0.52 3.01
N VAL A 126 -4.44 -1.24 2.70
CA VAL A 126 -5.68 -1.29 3.48
C VAL A 126 -5.67 -2.57 4.30
N ILE A 127 -5.65 -2.42 5.62
CA ILE A 127 -5.47 -3.51 6.58
C ILE A 127 -6.74 -3.67 7.41
N GLY A 128 -7.44 -4.78 7.17
CA GLY A 128 -8.68 -5.15 7.84
C GLY A 128 -8.48 -6.11 9.02
N PRO A 129 -8.04 -7.35 8.79
CA PRO A 129 -7.83 -8.32 9.88
C PRO A 129 -6.59 -7.96 10.72
N ASN A 130 -6.39 -8.68 11.83
CA ASN A 130 -5.10 -8.68 12.51
C ASN A 130 -4.01 -9.21 11.57
N GLY A 131 -2.75 -8.90 11.85
CA GLY A 131 -1.62 -9.39 11.07
C GLY A 131 -0.49 -8.38 10.95
N MET A 132 0.53 -8.76 10.19
CA MET A 132 1.75 -7.96 10.03
C MET A 132 1.85 -7.41 8.61
N TRP A 133 1.90 -6.08 8.49
CA TRP A 133 2.27 -5.38 7.27
C TRP A 133 3.76 -5.11 7.29
N THR A 134 4.45 -5.30 6.17
CA THR A 134 5.91 -5.18 6.07
C THR A 134 6.30 -4.38 4.83
N PHE A 135 7.34 -3.57 4.96
CA PHE A 135 7.92 -2.80 3.88
C PHE A 135 9.43 -2.69 4.04
N LYS A 136 10.16 -3.06 2.99
CA LYS A 136 11.63 -3.05 2.98
C LYS A 136 12.14 -1.74 2.41
N PHE A 137 13.14 -1.17 3.07
CA PHE A 137 13.85 0.02 2.61
C PHE A 137 15.35 -0.10 2.92
N ALA A 138 16.14 0.87 2.47
CA ALA A 138 17.55 0.91 2.83
C ALA A 138 18.01 2.33 3.13
N THR A 139 19.02 2.46 3.98
CA THR A 139 19.73 3.69 4.33
C THR A 139 21.11 3.68 3.68
N PRO A 140 21.63 4.84 3.20
CA PRO A 140 20.98 6.15 3.19
C PRO A 140 19.72 6.23 2.31
N ILE A 141 18.65 6.84 2.84
CA ILE A 141 17.31 6.84 2.20
C ILE A 141 17.33 7.55 0.83
N GLU A 142 18.12 8.60 0.70
CA GLU A 142 18.31 9.35 -0.55
C GLU A 142 18.77 8.44 -1.69
N ASP A 143 19.87 7.72 -1.45
CA ASP A 143 20.46 6.79 -2.41
C ASP A 143 19.49 5.67 -2.75
N TRP A 144 18.80 5.14 -1.74
CA TRP A 144 17.80 4.11 -1.94
C TRP A 144 16.63 4.60 -2.82
N ILE A 145 16.06 5.78 -2.56
CA ILE A 145 14.97 6.36 -3.37
C ILE A 145 15.44 6.58 -4.82
N ILE A 146 16.65 7.12 -5.02
CA ILE A 146 17.23 7.32 -6.36
C ILE A 146 17.35 5.97 -7.08
N ASN A 147 17.83 4.93 -6.40
CA ASN A 147 17.97 3.60 -6.96
C ASN A 147 16.62 2.94 -7.28
N GLN A 148 15.59 3.13 -6.46
CA GLN A 148 14.23 2.65 -6.77
C GLN A 148 13.68 3.32 -8.04
N ARG A 149 13.90 4.64 -8.21
CA ARG A 149 13.50 5.36 -9.43
C ARG A 149 14.26 4.87 -10.66
N ARG A 150 15.58 4.63 -10.55
CA ARG A 150 16.40 4.09 -11.66
C ARG A 150 15.94 2.70 -12.08
N LYS A 151 15.64 1.81 -11.12
CA LYS A 151 15.10 0.47 -11.42
C LYS A 151 13.80 0.57 -12.23
N LEU A 152 12.90 1.48 -11.85
CA LEU A 152 11.66 1.70 -12.59
C LEU A 152 11.91 2.21 -14.02
N ASN A 153 12.77 3.21 -14.18
CA ASN A 153 13.10 3.77 -15.50
C ASN A 153 13.80 2.73 -16.39
N ASN A 154 14.69 1.92 -15.83
CA ASN A 154 15.34 0.84 -16.55
C ASN A 154 14.36 -0.28 -16.92
N LEU A 155 13.39 -0.61 -16.06
CA LEU A 155 12.30 -1.51 -16.43
C LEU A 155 11.46 -0.93 -17.57
N HIS A 156 11.18 0.38 -17.55
CA HIS A 156 10.48 1.05 -18.65
C HIS A 156 11.29 0.99 -19.95
N ASN A 157 12.61 1.18 -19.87
CA ASN A 157 13.52 1.08 -21.00
C ASN A 157 13.69 -0.37 -21.50
N VAL A 158 13.68 -1.37 -20.61
CA VAL A 158 13.74 -2.79 -21.02
C VAL A 158 12.43 -3.24 -21.66
N VAL A 159 11.28 -2.75 -21.18
CA VAL A 159 9.97 -2.98 -21.82
C VAL A 159 9.86 -2.26 -23.17
N THR A 160 10.64 -1.20 -23.42
CA THR A 160 10.71 -0.55 -24.74
C THR A 160 11.76 -1.14 -25.70
N TYR A 161 12.47 -2.22 -25.33
CA TYR A 161 13.40 -2.92 -26.23
C TYR A 161 12.92 -4.31 -26.70
N GLU A 162 11.67 -4.67 -26.40
CA GLU A 162 10.88 -5.65 -27.18
C GLU A 162 9.56 -5.05 -27.70
N SER A 163 9.41 -3.73 -27.66
CA SER A 163 8.38 -3.04 -28.43
C SER A 163 8.92 -2.71 -29.81
N TYR A 164 8.33 -3.32 -30.83
CA TYR A 164 8.39 -2.92 -32.23
C TYR A 164 8.81 -1.46 -32.40
N GLU A 165 9.93 -1.21 -33.06
CA GLU A 165 10.23 0.11 -33.60
C GLU A 165 9.06 0.50 -34.52
N VAL A 166 8.26 1.45 -34.06
CA VAL A 166 7.24 2.13 -34.86
C VAL A 166 8.02 2.99 -35.84
N ASP A 167 8.36 2.40 -36.99
CA ASP A 167 8.89 3.10 -38.15
C ASP A 167 7.96 4.27 -38.48
N ALA A 168 8.52 5.40 -38.93
CA ALA A 168 7.78 6.64 -39.21
C ALA A 168 6.76 6.50 -40.37
N PHE A 169 6.57 5.28 -40.88
CA PHE A 169 5.57 4.88 -41.86
C PHE A 169 4.50 3.92 -41.33
N SER A 170 4.53 3.47 -40.07
CA SER A 170 3.46 2.64 -39.52
C SER A 170 2.28 3.51 -39.05
N VAL A 171 1.43 3.88 -40.01
CA VAL A 171 0.04 4.22 -39.71
C VAL A 171 -0.59 2.94 -39.15
N ILE A 172 -0.92 2.92 -37.87
CA ILE A 172 -1.86 1.93 -37.36
C ILE A 172 -3.21 2.30 -37.99
N ASP A 173 -3.48 1.74 -39.17
CA ASP A 173 -4.82 1.71 -39.74
C ASP A 173 -5.66 0.81 -38.83
N TYR A 174 -6.22 1.40 -37.78
CA TYR A 174 -7.27 0.75 -37.02
C TYR A 174 -8.51 0.68 -37.93
N GLN A 175 -8.63 -0.41 -38.69
CA GLN A 175 -9.85 -0.70 -39.42
C GLN A 175 -10.93 -1.01 -38.41
N MET A 176 -11.78 -0.02 -38.12
CA MET A 176 -12.96 -0.19 -37.27
C MET A 176 -13.78 -1.39 -37.77
N THR A 177 -13.93 -2.39 -36.91
CA THR A 177 -14.77 -3.54 -37.18
C THR A 177 -16.24 -3.14 -37.14
N ASP A 178 -17.12 -3.96 -37.70
CA ASP A 178 -18.56 -3.71 -37.62
C ASP A 178 -19.09 -3.84 -36.18
N GLU A 179 -18.40 -4.59 -35.32
CA GLU A 179 -18.68 -4.66 -33.88
C GLU A 179 -18.36 -3.34 -33.18
N ASP A 180 -17.22 -2.71 -33.49
CA ASP A 180 -16.84 -1.39 -32.96
C ASP A 180 -17.85 -0.31 -33.38
N ARG A 181 -18.34 -0.38 -34.62
CA ARG A 181 -19.37 0.54 -35.15
C ARG A 181 -20.68 0.38 -34.41
N GLN A 182 -21.09 -0.85 -34.12
CA GLN A 182 -22.31 -1.14 -33.40
C GLN A 182 -22.22 -0.68 -31.95
N LEU A 183 -21.09 -0.94 -31.27
CA LEU A 183 -20.85 -0.49 -29.90
C LEU A 183 -20.90 1.05 -29.78
N ILE A 184 -20.28 1.77 -30.72
CA ILE A 184 -20.34 3.25 -30.76
C ILE A 184 -21.77 3.75 -30.99
N LYS A 185 -22.56 3.04 -31.80
CA LYS A 185 -23.96 3.38 -32.03
C LYS A 185 -24.81 3.18 -30.77
N ASP A 186 -24.66 2.05 -30.09
CA ASP A 186 -25.40 1.74 -28.87
C ASP A 186 -25.08 2.74 -27.73
N ILE A 187 -23.81 3.12 -27.59
CA ILE A 187 -23.38 4.16 -26.63
C ILE A 187 -24.03 5.51 -26.95
N LYS A 188 -24.10 5.89 -28.23
CA LYS A 188 -24.73 7.16 -28.64
C LYS A 188 -26.24 7.19 -28.40
N GLU A 189 -26.91 6.05 -28.46
CA GLU A 189 -28.34 5.94 -28.18
C GLU A 189 -28.63 5.99 -26.66
N LEU A 190 -27.72 5.52 -25.82
CA LEU A 190 -27.84 5.58 -24.35
C LEU A 190 -27.58 6.96 -23.73
N ILE A 191 -26.90 7.84 -24.46
CA ILE A 191 -26.54 9.20 -24.01
C ILE A 191 -27.60 10.25 -24.47
N LYS A 192 -28.66 9.81 -25.15
CA LYS A 192 -29.81 10.63 -25.57
C LYS A 192 -31.03 10.38 -24.70
#